data_AF-A0A836UB33-F1
#
_entry.id   AF-A0A836UB33-F1
#
_cell.length_a   1.000
_cell.length_b   1.000
_cell.length_c   1.000
_cell.angle_alpha   90.00
_cell.angle_beta   90.00
_cell.angle_gamma   90.00
#
_symmetry.space_group_name_H-M   'P 1'
#
loop_
_entity.id
_entity.type
_entity.pdbx_description
1 polymer ?
#
loop_
_entity_poly.entity_id
_entity_poly.type
_entity_poly.pdbx_seq_one_letter_code
_entity_poly.pdbx_strand_id
1 'polypeptide(L)'
;MRPPVAPIPREAVFMRPMHDDKLLSRSDLLARRADCKRHGQTVVFTNGCFDVLHRGHVEYLQQARTLGDILVVGLNGDQSVRQVKGPGRPLVPVEDRAAILCALTDVDYVTIFPEASVESLVAAVLPDVLVKGGDYSLETVVGRQVVEAAGGKVAILCHVPGRSTSALVTDLEGGGQ
;
A
#
# COMPACT_ATOMS: atom_id res chain seq x y z
N MET A 1 -28.24 31.92 -22.28
CA MET A 1 -28.30 31.96 -20.80
C MET A 1 -28.20 30.51 -20.31
N ARG A 2 -27.14 30.10 -19.60
CA ARG A 2 -27.08 28.73 -19.04
C ARG A 2 -28.06 28.65 -17.86
N PRO A 3 -28.83 27.56 -17.72
CA PRO A 3 -29.70 27.39 -16.56
C PRO A 3 -28.86 27.31 -15.28
N PRO A 4 -29.40 27.77 -14.13
CA PRO A 4 -28.70 27.66 -12.86
C PRO A 4 -28.46 26.19 -12.53
N VAL A 5 -27.20 25.85 -12.19
CA VAL A 5 -26.85 24.52 -11.69
C VAL A 5 -27.40 24.40 -10.28
N ALA A 6 -28.33 23.46 -10.07
CA ALA A 6 -28.87 23.20 -8.74
C ALA A 6 -27.72 22.76 -7.80
N PRO A 7 -27.66 23.28 -6.55
CA PRO A 7 -26.65 22.87 -5.60
C PRO A 7 -26.78 21.37 -5.30
N ILE A 8 -25.67 20.64 -5.40
CA ILE A 8 -25.61 19.23 -5.02
C ILE A 8 -25.79 19.17 -3.49
N PRO A 9 -26.76 18.41 -2.96
CA PRO A 9 -26.97 18.27 -1.51
C PRO A 9 -25.69 17.79 -0.83
N ARG A 10 -25.31 18.41 0.28
CA ARG A 10 -24.08 18.09 1.01
C ARG A 10 -24.02 16.61 1.40
N GLU A 11 -25.13 16.02 1.82
CA GLU A 11 -25.22 14.58 2.12
C GLU A 11 -24.94 13.65 0.93
N ALA A 12 -25.23 14.08 -0.31
CA ALA A 12 -25.05 13.25 -1.51
C ALA A 12 -23.58 13.16 -1.95
N VAL A 13 -22.71 14.06 -1.46
CA VAL A 13 -21.27 14.08 -1.79
C VAL A 13 -20.49 13.09 -0.92
N PHE A 14 -20.97 12.75 0.28
CA PHE A 14 -20.27 11.90 1.25
C PHE A 14 -20.52 10.40 1.11
N MET A 15 -21.40 9.97 0.20
CA MET A 15 -21.97 8.62 0.17
C MET A 15 -21.60 7.78 -1.06
N ARG A 16 -20.64 8.22 -1.90
CA ARG A 16 -20.10 7.30 -2.90
C ARG A 16 -19.10 6.38 -2.21
N PRO A 17 -19.27 5.04 -2.26
CA PRO A 17 -18.25 4.13 -1.75
C PRO A 17 -16.96 4.43 -2.49
N MET A 18 -15.94 4.88 -1.75
CA MET A 18 -14.66 5.26 -2.32
C MET A 18 -13.89 3.98 -2.63
N HIS A 19 -13.94 3.54 -3.89
CA HIS A 19 -13.09 2.47 -4.43
C HIS A 19 -13.13 1.12 -3.67
N ASP A 20 -14.30 0.68 -3.22
CA ASP A 20 -14.47 -0.65 -2.57
C ASP A 20 -13.93 -1.79 -3.43
N ASP A 21 -14.00 -1.67 -4.76
CA ASP A 21 -13.53 -2.68 -5.72
C ASP A 21 -12.03 -3.00 -5.60
N LYS A 22 -11.23 -2.08 -5.03
CA LYS A 22 -9.78 -2.27 -4.84
C LYS A 22 -9.42 -2.89 -3.49
N LEU A 23 -10.28 -2.77 -2.48
CA LEU A 23 -10.00 -3.30 -1.15
C LEU A 23 -10.45 -4.75 -1.09
N LEU A 24 -9.49 -5.67 -1.16
CA LEU A 24 -9.76 -7.10 -1.22
C LEU A 24 -9.43 -7.80 0.09
N SER A 25 -10.32 -8.71 0.49
CA SER A 25 -10.00 -9.73 1.49
C SER A 25 -8.83 -10.58 1.00
N ARG A 26 -8.15 -11.28 1.93
CA ARG A 26 -7.05 -12.16 1.55
C ARG A 26 -7.50 -13.22 0.54
N SER A 27 -8.67 -13.84 0.73
CA SER A 27 -9.20 -14.85 -0.20
C SER A 27 -9.48 -14.27 -1.57
N ASP A 28 -10.09 -13.08 -1.64
CA ASP A 28 -10.43 -12.46 -2.92
C ASP A 28 -9.18 -12.01 -3.67
N LEU A 29 -8.17 -11.52 -2.95
CA LEU A 29 -6.87 -11.19 -3.54
C LEU A 29 -6.20 -12.43 -4.15
N LEU A 30 -6.25 -13.58 -3.48
CA LEU A 30 -5.67 -14.83 -3.99
C LEU A 30 -6.42 -15.33 -5.22
N ALA A 31 -7.75 -15.22 -5.25
CA ALA A 31 -8.54 -15.50 -6.43
C ALA A 31 -8.14 -14.56 -7.58
N ARG A 32 -8.00 -13.26 -7.31
CA ARG A 32 -7.60 -12.29 -8.33
C ARG A 32 -6.18 -12.54 -8.84
N ARG A 33 -5.25 -12.92 -7.96
CA ARG A 33 -3.88 -13.30 -8.34
C ARG A 33 -3.88 -14.52 -9.26
N ALA A 34 -4.67 -15.55 -8.95
CA ALA A 34 -4.81 -16.72 -9.81
C ALA A 34 -5.33 -16.33 -11.19
N ASP A 35 -6.30 -15.41 -11.26
CA ASP A 35 -6.82 -14.88 -12.52
C ASP A 35 -5.75 -14.12 -13.30
N CYS A 36 -4.98 -13.22 -12.66
CA CYS A 36 -3.88 -12.50 -13.29
C CYS A 36 -2.86 -13.47 -13.89
N LYS A 37 -2.51 -14.53 -13.15
CA LYS A 37 -1.59 -15.57 -13.62
C LYS A 37 -2.11 -16.29 -14.87
N ARG A 38 -3.41 -16.62 -14.93
CA ARG A 38 -4.03 -17.23 -16.12
C ARG A 38 -3.99 -16.31 -17.35
N HIS A 39 -4.01 -15.00 -17.13
CA HIS A 39 -3.92 -14.00 -18.19
C HIS A 39 -2.48 -13.56 -18.52
N GLY A 40 -1.46 -14.17 -17.87
CA GLY A 40 -0.07 -13.81 -18.08
C GLY A 40 0.31 -12.41 -17.56
N GLN A 41 -0.47 -11.85 -16.66
CA GLN A 41 -0.20 -10.54 -16.07
C GLN A 41 0.86 -10.64 -14.97
N THR A 42 1.81 -9.70 -14.98
CA THR A 42 2.85 -9.57 -13.96
C THR A 42 2.30 -8.85 -12.74
N VAL A 43 2.25 -9.55 -11.59
CA VAL A 43 1.78 -9.00 -10.32
C VAL A 43 2.96 -8.49 -9.50
N VAL A 44 2.96 -7.19 -9.27
CA VAL A 44 3.87 -6.50 -8.35
C VAL A 44 3.22 -6.44 -6.97
N PHE A 45 3.98 -6.75 -5.94
CA PHE A 45 3.52 -6.64 -4.55
C PHE A 45 4.48 -5.79 -3.74
N THR A 46 3.91 -4.89 -2.95
CA THR A 46 4.63 -4.19 -1.90
C THR A 46 3.79 -4.16 -0.63
N ASN A 47 4.40 -3.80 0.50
CA ASN A 47 3.66 -3.65 1.74
C ASN A 47 4.23 -2.53 2.60
N GLY A 48 3.41 -2.02 3.49
CA GLY A 48 3.84 -1.04 4.46
C GLY A 48 2.71 -0.55 5.35
N CYS A 49 3.09 0.30 6.30
CA CYS A 49 2.16 0.96 7.20
C CYS A 49 1.42 2.11 6.51
N PHE A 50 2.10 2.87 5.63
CA PHE A 50 1.54 4.05 4.95
C PHE A 50 0.78 5.00 5.90
N ASP A 51 1.37 5.29 7.07
CA ASP A 51 0.70 6.01 8.16
C ASP A 51 0.24 7.41 7.73
N VAL A 52 1.18 8.35 7.60
CA VAL A 52 0.93 9.64 6.96
C VAL A 52 1.53 9.59 5.57
N LEU A 53 0.68 9.57 4.55
CA LEU A 53 1.14 9.63 3.16
C LEU A 53 1.81 10.96 2.86
N HIS A 54 2.81 10.88 2.00
CA HIS A 54 3.55 12.04 1.50
C HIS A 54 4.04 11.71 0.09
N ARG A 55 4.56 12.72 -0.61
CA ARG A 55 5.03 12.59 -1.99
C ARG A 55 5.97 11.39 -2.21
N GLY A 56 6.88 11.12 -1.28
CA GLY A 56 7.76 9.94 -1.36
C GLY A 56 7.03 8.60 -1.45
N HIS A 57 5.89 8.41 -0.78
CA HIS A 57 5.08 7.20 -0.93
C HIS A 57 4.42 7.11 -2.31
N VAL A 58 3.94 8.24 -2.84
CA VAL A 58 3.32 8.29 -4.18
C VAL A 58 4.36 7.96 -5.25
N GLU A 59 5.53 8.60 -5.21
CA GLU A 59 6.62 8.34 -6.16
C GLU A 59 7.15 6.90 -6.05
N TYR A 60 7.18 6.34 -4.84
CA TYR A 60 7.53 4.93 -4.61
C TYR A 60 6.52 3.97 -5.25
N LEU A 61 5.22 4.19 -5.04
CA LEU A 61 4.16 3.35 -5.62
C LEU A 61 4.12 3.48 -7.15
N GLN A 62 4.36 4.68 -7.69
CA GLN A 62 4.50 4.90 -9.13
C GLN A 62 5.65 4.09 -9.73
N GLN A 63 6.83 4.13 -9.11
CA GLN A 63 7.97 3.31 -9.54
C GLN A 63 7.65 1.82 -9.44
N ALA A 64 7.04 1.37 -8.34
CA ALA A 64 6.63 -0.03 -8.18
C ALA A 64 5.66 -0.46 -9.30
N ARG A 65 4.68 0.39 -9.64
CA ARG A 65 3.69 0.12 -10.69
C ARG A 65 4.31 -0.10 -12.06
N THR A 66 5.45 0.51 -12.37
CA THR A 66 6.15 0.30 -13.66
C THR A 66 6.80 -1.07 -13.82
N LEU A 67 6.89 -1.86 -12.74
CA LEU A 67 7.55 -3.17 -12.75
C LEU A 67 6.63 -4.32 -13.15
N GLY A 68 5.36 -4.05 -13.48
CA GLY A 68 4.41 -5.06 -13.91
C GLY A 68 3.08 -4.48 -14.35
N ASP A 69 2.06 -5.33 -14.40
CA ASP A 69 0.73 -4.99 -14.92
C ASP A 69 -0.26 -4.65 -13.81
N ILE A 70 -0.05 -5.19 -12.60
CA ILE A 70 -0.93 -5.05 -11.46
C ILE A 70 -0.08 -4.73 -10.22
N LEU A 71 -0.39 -3.66 -9.50
CA LEU A 71 0.21 -3.34 -8.21
C LEU A 71 -0.73 -3.67 -7.06
N VAL A 72 -0.26 -4.56 -6.19
CA VAL A 72 -0.92 -4.93 -4.93
C VAL A 72 -0.17 -4.32 -3.75
N VAL A 73 -0.91 -3.70 -2.84
CA VAL A 73 -0.37 -3.17 -1.58
C VAL A 73 -0.90 -3.97 -0.39
N GLY A 74 -0.01 -4.66 0.32
CA GLY A 74 -0.27 -5.18 1.65
C GLY A 74 -0.23 -4.06 2.69
N LEU A 75 -1.35 -3.75 3.32
CA LEU A 75 -1.46 -2.72 4.33
C LEU A 75 -1.45 -3.34 5.73
N ASN A 76 -0.52 -2.93 6.58
CA ASN A 76 -0.50 -3.35 7.98
C ASN A 76 -1.77 -2.86 8.70
N GLY A 77 -2.47 -3.76 9.39
CA GLY A 77 -3.54 -3.39 10.32
C GLY A 77 -3.01 -2.65 11.56
N ASP A 78 -3.89 -1.95 12.28
CA ASP A 78 -3.47 -1.07 13.38
C ASP A 78 -2.74 -1.81 14.50
N GLN A 79 -3.19 -3.02 14.84
CA GLN A 79 -2.52 -3.86 15.84
C GLN A 79 -1.12 -4.28 15.38
N SER A 80 -0.96 -4.66 14.11
CA SER A 80 0.33 -4.99 13.50
C SER A 80 1.29 -3.81 13.61
N VAL A 81 0.82 -2.60 13.26
CA VAL A 81 1.64 -1.39 13.36
C VAL A 81 2.03 -1.10 14.81
N ARG A 82 1.11 -1.21 15.78
CA ARG A 82 1.41 -1.03 17.22
C ARG A 82 2.49 -1.99 17.70
N GLN A 83 2.44 -3.24 17.27
CA GLN A 83 3.44 -4.25 17.64
C GLN A 83 4.82 -3.95 17.04
N VAL A 84 4.87 -3.47 15.80
CA VAL A 84 6.13 -3.22 15.08
C VAL A 84 6.75 -1.87 15.44
N LYS A 85 5.94 -0.83 15.63
CA LYS A 85 6.39 0.57 15.80
C LYS A 85 6.16 1.15 17.19
N GLY A 86 5.43 0.44 18.06
CA GLY A 86 5.11 0.88 19.43
C GLY A 86 3.73 1.52 19.57
N PRO A 87 3.31 1.83 20.81
CA PRO A 87 1.93 2.18 21.16
C PRO A 87 1.44 3.52 20.57
N GLY A 88 2.33 4.42 20.15
CA GLY A 88 1.98 5.71 19.56
C GLY A 88 1.68 5.67 18.05
N ARG A 89 1.62 4.48 17.43
CA ARG A 89 1.40 4.29 15.99
C ARG A 89 0.35 3.20 15.75
N PRO A 90 -0.43 3.25 14.65
CA PRO A 90 -0.44 4.30 13.63
C PRO A 90 -1.13 5.57 14.15
N LEU A 91 -0.86 6.70 13.50
CA LEU A 91 -1.58 7.95 13.74
C LEU A 91 -2.93 7.95 13.00
N VAL A 92 -2.96 7.32 11.82
CA VAL A 92 -4.15 7.23 10.98
C VAL A 92 -4.71 5.79 11.04
N PRO A 93 -6.01 5.59 11.33
CA PRO A 93 -6.64 4.27 11.35
C PRO A 93 -6.50 3.53 10.02
N VAL A 94 -6.54 2.20 10.05
CA VAL A 94 -6.35 1.36 8.85
C VAL A 94 -7.37 1.64 7.76
N GLU A 95 -8.61 1.95 8.13
CA GLU A 95 -9.70 2.23 7.21
C GLU A 95 -9.40 3.47 6.37
N ASP A 96 -8.93 4.54 7.00
CA ASP A 96 -8.57 5.79 6.33
C ASP A 96 -7.33 5.60 5.44
N ARG A 97 -6.31 4.88 5.94
CA ARG A 97 -5.11 4.55 5.16
C ARG A 97 -5.45 3.73 3.92
N ALA A 98 -6.34 2.75 4.06
CA ALA A 98 -6.83 1.92 2.96
C ALA A 98 -7.59 2.77 1.94
N ALA A 99 -8.52 3.61 2.39
CA ALA A 99 -9.30 4.48 1.51
C ALA A 99 -8.42 5.40 0.67
N ILE A 100 -7.37 5.99 1.28
CA ILE A 100 -6.44 6.84 0.54
C ILE A 100 -5.62 6.03 -0.47
N LEU A 101 -5.11 4.84 -0.10
CA LEU A 101 -4.37 3.97 -1.02
C LEU A 101 -5.25 3.51 -2.20
N CYS A 102 -6.51 3.13 -1.96
CA CYS A 102 -7.44 2.74 -3.01
C CYS A 102 -7.74 3.91 -3.97
N ALA A 103 -7.70 5.14 -3.49
CA ALA A 103 -7.87 6.33 -4.34
C ALA A 103 -6.67 6.63 -5.26
N LEU A 104 -5.50 6.03 -5.03
CA LEU A 104 -4.33 6.22 -5.89
C LEU A 104 -4.50 5.46 -7.21
N THR A 105 -4.24 6.14 -8.32
CA THR A 105 -4.37 5.57 -9.67
C THR A 105 -3.42 4.39 -9.89
N ASP A 106 -2.21 4.46 -9.34
CA ASP A 106 -1.17 3.44 -9.53
C ASP A 106 -1.39 2.16 -8.69
N VAL A 107 -2.34 2.17 -7.76
CA VAL A 107 -2.65 1.03 -6.89
C VAL A 107 -3.88 0.30 -7.45
N ASP A 108 -3.72 -0.97 -7.82
CA ASP A 108 -4.82 -1.79 -8.34
C ASP A 108 -5.60 -2.47 -7.21
N TYR A 109 -4.89 -3.06 -6.23
CA TYR A 109 -5.51 -3.71 -5.08
C TYR A 109 -4.82 -3.38 -3.77
N VAL A 110 -5.61 -3.28 -2.71
CA VAL A 110 -5.15 -3.16 -1.32
C VAL A 110 -5.67 -4.37 -0.55
N THR A 111 -4.83 -4.96 0.30
CA THR A 111 -5.27 -6.00 1.24
C THR A 111 -4.72 -5.70 2.62
N ILE A 112 -5.58 -5.78 3.64
CA ILE A 112 -5.18 -5.52 5.02
C ILE A 112 -4.72 -6.83 5.65
N PHE A 113 -3.60 -6.80 6.38
CA PHE A 113 -3.10 -7.96 7.11
C PHE A 113 -2.82 -7.64 8.59
N PRO A 114 -3.29 -8.48 9.54
CA PRO A 114 -3.13 -8.25 10.97
C PRO A 114 -1.79 -8.73 11.53
N GLU A 115 -1.05 -9.55 10.81
CA GLU A 115 0.20 -10.14 11.30
C GLU A 115 1.32 -9.10 11.42
N ALA A 116 2.23 -9.26 12.39
CA ALA A 116 3.40 -8.40 12.55
C ALA A 116 4.39 -8.51 11.37
N SER A 117 4.47 -9.69 10.76
CA SER A 117 5.28 -9.97 9.58
C SER A 117 4.39 -10.18 8.35
N VAL A 118 4.83 -9.68 7.20
CA VAL A 118 4.13 -9.85 5.90
C VAL A 118 4.39 -11.24 5.28
N GLU A 119 5.27 -12.04 5.86
CA GLU A 119 5.77 -13.29 5.29
C GLU A 119 4.66 -14.24 4.84
N SER A 120 3.66 -14.49 5.69
CA SER A 120 2.54 -15.38 5.38
C SER A 120 1.73 -14.88 4.18
N LEU A 121 1.53 -13.56 4.09
CA LEU A 121 0.81 -12.94 2.98
C LEU A 121 1.61 -13.02 1.68
N VAL A 122 2.92 -12.74 1.72
CA VAL A 122 3.79 -12.87 0.53
C VAL A 122 3.84 -14.31 0.05
N ALA A 123 3.97 -15.27 0.96
CA ALA A 123 3.98 -16.69 0.64
C ALA A 123 2.64 -17.20 0.08
N ALA A 124 1.52 -16.58 0.46
CA ALA A 124 0.22 -16.89 -0.10
C ALA A 124 0.03 -16.27 -1.50
N VAL A 125 0.41 -14.99 -1.66
CA VAL A 125 0.23 -14.25 -2.92
C VAL A 125 1.22 -14.73 -3.99
N LEU A 126 2.45 -15.08 -3.62
CA LEU A 126 3.55 -15.41 -4.55
C LEU A 126 3.61 -14.44 -5.75
N PRO A 127 3.93 -13.16 -5.49
CA PRO A 127 4.01 -12.15 -6.53
C PRO A 127 5.14 -12.45 -7.52
N ASP A 128 5.01 -11.92 -8.74
CA ASP A 128 6.06 -12.02 -9.76
C ASP A 128 7.20 -11.04 -9.45
N VAL A 129 6.87 -9.89 -8.82
CA VAL A 129 7.85 -8.91 -8.33
C VAL A 129 7.50 -8.47 -6.91
N LEU A 130 8.41 -8.67 -5.96
CA LEU A 130 8.31 -8.14 -4.60
C LEU A 130 9.14 -6.85 -4.48
N VAL A 131 8.49 -5.75 -4.10
CA VAL A 131 9.11 -4.42 -4.06
C VAL A 131 9.24 -3.91 -2.62
N LYS A 132 10.42 -3.39 -2.28
CA LYS A 132 10.73 -2.73 -1.00
C LYS A 132 11.37 -1.36 -1.20
N GLY A 133 11.20 -0.48 -0.22
CA GLY A 133 11.84 0.84 -0.18
C GLY A 133 13.30 0.79 0.30
N GLY A 134 14.07 1.83 -0.03
CA GLY A 134 15.54 1.90 0.04
C GLY A 134 16.21 1.74 1.40
N ASP A 135 15.46 1.63 2.51
CA ASP A 135 16.05 1.34 3.83
C ASP A 135 16.33 -0.16 4.03
N TYR A 136 15.82 -1.02 3.14
CA TYR A 136 16.07 -2.45 3.17
C TYR A 136 17.32 -2.83 2.37
N SER A 137 18.09 -3.78 2.88
CA SER A 137 19.04 -4.55 2.06
C SER A 137 18.34 -5.78 1.50
N LEU A 138 18.78 -6.31 0.35
CA LEU A 138 18.18 -7.51 -0.27
C LEU A 138 18.12 -8.71 0.69
N GLU A 139 19.04 -8.81 1.63
CA GLU A 139 19.10 -9.90 2.62
C GLU A 139 18.05 -9.77 3.72
N THR A 140 17.58 -8.55 3.98
CA THR A 140 16.56 -8.25 5.01
C THR A 140 15.13 -8.31 4.48
N VAL A 141 14.94 -8.55 3.18
CA VAL A 141 13.62 -8.58 2.57
C VAL A 141 12.88 -9.86 2.97
N VAL A 142 11.96 -9.73 3.92
CA VAL A 142 11.00 -10.77 4.29
C VAL A 142 10.20 -11.21 3.07
N GLY A 143 10.18 -12.52 2.80
CA GLY A 143 9.51 -13.12 1.64
C GLY A 143 10.38 -13.25 0.38
N ARG A 144 11.64 -12.79 0.39
CA ARG A 144 12.57 -12.93 -0.75
C ARG A 144 12.74 -14.38 -1.19
N GLN A 145 13.12 -15.26 -0.26
CA GLN A 145 13.46 -16.64 -0.58
C GLN A 145 12.30 -17.38 -1.25
N VAL A 146 11.08 -17.20 -0.74
CA VAL A 146 9.89 -17.86 -1.30
C VAL A 146 9.52 -17.30 -2.69
N VAL A 147 9.68 -15.99 -2.90
CA VAL A 147 9.43 -15.36 -4.20
C VAL A 147 10.46 -15.80 -5.25
N GLU A 148 11.75 -15.75 -4.92
CA GLU A 148 12.83 -16.17 -5.83
C GLU A 148 12.75 -17.67 -6.14
N ALA A 149 12.44 -18.52 -5.16
CA ALA A 149 12.24 -19.96 -5.39
C ALA A 149 11.06 -20.27 -6.31
N ALA A 150 10.05 -19.41 -6.34
CA ALA A 150 8.91 -19.49 -7.26
C ALA A 150 9.18 -18.85 -8.64
N GLY A 151 10.39 -18.34 -8.89
CA GLY A 151 10.80 -17.70 -10.14
C GLY A 151 10.48 -16.20 -10.23
N GLY A 152 10.00 -15.59 -9.13
CA GLY A 152 9.78 -14.15 -9.02
C GLY A 152 11.07 -13.37 -8.76
N LYS A 153 10.95 -12.05 -8.72
CA LYS A 153 12.08 -11.13 -8.52
C LYS A 153 11.86 -10.24 -7.31
N VAL A 154 12.95 -9.79 -6.69
CA VAL A 154 12.91 -8.74 -5.65
C VAL A 154 13.53 -7.46 -6.19
N ALA A 155 12.83 -6.35 -6.03
CA ALA A 155 13.31 -5.02 -6.39
C ALA A 155 13.37 -4.11 -5.16
N ILE A 156 14.45 -3.37 -5.02
CA ILE A 156 14.60 -2.34 -4.00
C ILE A 156 14.61 -1.00 -4.72
N LEU A 157 13.64 -0.16 -4.39
CA LEU A 157 13.50 1.18 -4.96
C LEU A 157 14.09 2.20 -4.00
N CYS A 158 14.93 3.09 -4.51
CA CYS A 158 15.53 4.14 -3.71
C CYS A 158 14.46 5.07 -3.13
N HIS A 159 14.60 5.40 -1.85
CA HIS A 159 13.80 6.47 -1.24
C HIS A 159 14.22 7.83 -1.82
N VAL A 160 13.24 8.72 -1.98
CA VAL A 160 13.51 10.13 -2.25
C VAL A 160 14.04 10.76 -0.95
N PRO A 161 15.26 11.33 -0.94
CA PRO A 161 15.88 11.85 0.28
C PRO A 161 15.03 12.93 0.97
N GLY A 162 15.03 12.92 2.32
CA GLY A 162 14.45 14.00 3.14
C GLY A 162 12.95 13.94 3.40
N ARG A 163 12.27 12.80 3.17
CA ARG A 163 10.82 12.67 3.39
C ARG A 163 10.46 11.34 4.05
N SER A 164 10.19 11.38 5.35
CA SER A 164 9.59 10.27 6.10
C SER A 164 8.44 10.79 6.96
N THR A 165 7.46 9.92 7.27
CA THR A 165 6.38 10.26 8.20
C THR A 165 6.92 10.72 9.57
N SER A 166 8.03 10.16 10.04
CA SER A 166 8.64 10.58 11.30
C SER A 166 9.16 12.00 11.22
N ALA A 167 9.85 12.37 10.14
CA ALA A 167 10.34 13.73 9.93
C ALA A 167 9.19 14.76 9.88
N LEU A 168 8.10 14.44 9.18
CA LEU A 168 6.93 15.34 9.13
C LEU A 168 6.29 15.57 10.49
N VAL A 169 6.21 14.53 11.33
CA VAL A 169 5.66 14.65 12.69
C VAL A 169 6.59 15.47 13.58
N THR A 170 7.90 15.22 13.52
CA THR A 170 8.89 16.00 14.26
C THR A 170 8.89 17.49 13.86
N ASP A 171 8.74 17.80 12.58
CA ASP A 171 8.63 19.19 12.10
C ASP A 171 7.37 19.89 12.65
N LEU A 172 6.24 19.17 12.76
CA LEU A 172 5.00 19.69 13.33
C LEU A 172 5.10 19.91 14.84
N GLU A 173 5.83 19.03 15.56
CA GLU A 173 6.07 19.17 16.99
C GLU A 173 7.11 20.26 17.33
N GLY A 174 8.04 20.55 16.40
CA GLY A 174 9.08 21.57 16.56
C GLY A 174 8.66 23.00 16.20
N GLY A 175 7.52 23.19 15.51
CA GLY A 175 7.00 24.51 15.10
C GLY A 175 6.26 25.30 16.18
N GLY A 176 6.31 24.86 17.43
CA GLY A 176 5.62 25.45 18.59
C GLY A 176 6.54 26.20 19.57
N GLN A 177 7.56 26.91 19.09
CA GLN A 177 8.35 27.88 19.87
C GLN A 177 8.30 29.27 19.26
#